data_AF-A0A939C7I2-F1
#
_entry.id   AF-A0A939C7I2-F1
#
_cell.length_a   1.000
_cell.length_b   1.000
_cell.length_c   1.000
_cell.angle_alpha   90.00
_cell.angle_beta   90.00
_cell.angle_gamma   90.00
#
_symmetry.space_group_name_H-M   'P 1'
#
loop_
_entity.id
_entity.type
_entity.pdbx_description
1 polymer ?
#
loop_
_entity_poly.entity_id
_entity_poly.type
_entity_poly.pdbx_seq_one_letter_code
_entity_poly.pdbx_strand_id
1 'polypeptide(L)'
;MNNKSLMDAFIVFLLCSALSVALTMAVCPRCDGTGEIECPYCDGTGERTVEEGAVCEHCDGSGTLNPLIIQKSRSSHLNDGKISVQVGYENEESVNIFGTVTAAVEVESKTYTGTSSRTLFPANENTQVSLTISGISSEDYKTLEEQQVFSTSITLETDDVPCPYCDGTGLAPATIECPHCDGTGYIECPDCGGTGVEGGEQNEALDIGGTTYGLVAVAVVAGVAITAFVVVKKRGVKEEDLKKMPPSEFQNWVLKRMDGKSASQSDVRMGIDGYTLGGQPVSIRQEDGVGREVIEKFAAAMGRRNAKNGTLVAFSFGADAIRGRVRAKMSYGFDLEMVTVRELIESRNRPL
;
A
#
# COMPACT_ATOMS: atom_id res chain seq x y z
N MET A 1 -31.92 53.54 19.05
CA MET A 1 -30.78 52.87 19.72
C MET A 1 -29.51 53.55 19.26
N ASN A 2 -28.67 54.02 20.18
CA ASN A 2 -27.46 54.77 19.85
C ASN A 2 -26.36 53.81 19.37
N ASN A 3 -25.83 54.05 18.16
CA ASN A 3 -24.84 53.20 17.49
C ASN A 3 -23.57 52.92 18.30
N LYS A 4 -23.23 53.76 19.30
CA LYS A 4 -22.10 53.50 20.21
C LYS A 4 -22.27 52.24 21.06
N SER A 5 -23.48 51.96 21.56
CA SER A 5 -23.72 50.81 22.44
C SER A 5 -23.63 49.46 21.72
N LEU A 6 -23.80 49.44 20.39
CA LEU A 6 -23.76 48.23 19.59
C LEU A 6 -22.31 47.89 19.17
N MET A 7 -21.46 48.91 19.05
CA MET A 7 -20.05 48.75 18.70
C MET A 7 -19.22 48.23 19.88
N ASP A 8 -19.49 48.71 21.10
CA ASP A 8 -18.79 48.23 22.31
C ASP A 8 -19.12 46.76 22.62
N ALA A 9 -20.37 46.32 22.39
CA ALA A 9 -20.76 44.93 22.53
C ALA A 9 -20.07 44.00 21.51
N PHE A 10 -19.86 44.48 20.28
CA PHE A 10 -19.17 43.72 19.23
C PHE A 10 -17.69 43.53 19.52
N ILE A 11 -17.02 44.56 20.07
CA ILE A 11 -15.60 44.49 20.42
C ILE A 11 -15.36 43.51 21.58
N VAL A 12 -16.23 43.52 22.59
CA VAL A 12 -16.16 42.56 23.70
C VAL A 12 -16.43 41.13 23.22
N PHE A 13 -17.36 40.94 22.29
CA PHE A 13 -17.64 39.61 21.73
C PHE A 13 -16.48 39.08 20.88
N LEU A 14 -15.84 39.93 20.06
CA LEU A 14 -14.64 39.58 19.28
C LEU A 14 -13.42 39.27 20.16
N LEU A 15 -13.23 40.02 21.25
CA LEU A 15 -12.15 39.74 22.21
C LEU A 15 -12.39 38.44 22.99
N CYS A 16 -13.64 38.16 23.40
CA CYS A 16 -13.99 36.90 24.07
C CYS A 16 -13.88 35.68 23.13
N SER A 17 -14.25 35.81 21.85
CA SER A 17 -14.13 34.70 20.90
C SER A 17 -12.68 34.42 20.52
N ALA A 18 -11.83 35.44 20.35
CA ALA A 18 -10.40 35.24 20.09
C ALA A 18 -9.66 34.59 21.26
N LEU A 19 -10.02 34.94 22.51
CA LEU A 19 -9.41 34.34 23.71
C LEU A 19 -9.84 32.88 23.95
N SER A 20 -10.99 32.47 23.41
CA SER A 20 -11.53 31.12 23.59
C SER A 20 -10.91 30.08 22.64
N VAL A 21 -10.32 30.50 21.51
CA VAL A 21 -9.72 29.58 20.52
C VAL A 21 -8.29 29.18 20.89
N ALA A 22 -7.59 29.96 21.73
CA ALA A 22 -6.18 29.73 22.04
C ALA A 22 -5.91 28.63 23.09
N LEU A 23 -6.92 27.94 23.64
CA LEU A 23 -6.77 27.26 24.94
C LEU A 23 -6.99 25.74 25.01
N THR A 24 -7.15 25.00 23.91
CA THR A 24 -7.27 23.53 24.02
C THR A 24 -6.65 22.74 22.87
N MET A 25 -5.44 23.07 22.44
CA MET A 25 -4.62 22.06 21.76
C MET A 25 -4.02 21.17 22.83
N ALA A 26 -4.71 20.08 23.15
CA ALA A 26 -4.19 19.07 24.06
C ALA A 26 -2.90 18.51 23.44
N VAL A 27 -1.78 18.79 24.09
CA VAL A 27 -0.48 18.23 23.73
C VAL A 27 -0.60 16.71 23.90
N CYS A 28 -0.16 15.94 22.92
CA CYS A 28 -0.18 14.48 23.00
C CYS A 28 0.69 14.04 24.20
N PRO A 29 0.12 13.38 25.22
CA PRO A 29 0.85 13.04 26.44
C PRO A 29 1.93 11.96 26.23
N ARG A 30 1.92 11.27 25.08
CA ARG A 30 2.87 10.22 24.77
C ARG A 30 4.17 10.72 24.12
N CYS A 31 4.08 11.81 23.36
CA CYS A 31 5.25 12.42 22.69
C CYS A 31 5.51 13.86 23.14
N ASP A 32 4.81 14.35 24.17
CA ASP A 32 4.96 15.70 24.71
C ASP A 32 4.91 16.81 23.64
N GLY A 33 4.17 16.57 22.55
CA GLY A 33 3.99 17.56 21.48
C GLY A 33 4.96 17.45 20.31
N THR A 34 5.97 16.58 20.36
CA THR A 34 6.97 16.46 19.28
C THR A 34 6.42 15.77 18.04
N GLY A 35 5.43 14.88 18.22
CA GLY A 35 4.96 14.00 17.16
C GLY A 35 5.77 12.71 17.00
N GLU A 36 6.93 12.62 17.64
CA GLU A 36 7.86 11.49 17.52
C GLU A 36 8.18 10.92 18.91
N ILE A 37 8.43 9.63 18.98
CA ILE A 37 8.90 8.96 20.21
C ILE A 37 10.21 8.24 19.94
N GLU A 38 11.03 8.11 20.98
CA GLU A 38 12.24 7.30 20.91
C GLU A 38 11.90 5.87 20.46
N CYS A 39 12.65 5.36 19.49
CA CYS A 39 12.42 4.05 18.94
C CYS A 39 12.74 2.98 20.01
N PRO A 40 11.78 2.14 20.42
CA PRO A 40 11.97 1.18 21.50
C PRO A 40 12.87 -0.01 21.11
N TYR A 41 13.30 -0.09 19.85
CA TYR A 41 14.14 -1.16 19.32
C TYR A 41 15.63 -0.82 19.33
N CYS A 42 15.96 0.48 19.42
CA CYS A 42 17.33 0.99 19.48
C CYS A 42 17.54 2.02 20.60
N ASP A 43 16.56 2.17 21.50
CA ASP A 43 16.59 3.09 22.63
C ASP A 43 17.03 4.51 22.24
N GLY A 44 16.47 5.02 21.14
CA GLY A 44 16.76 6.38 20.65
C GLY A 44 18.09 6.55 19.90
N THR A 45 18.95 5.54 19.87
CA THR A 45 20.31 5.66 19.27
C THR A 45 20.31 5.65 17.75
N GLY A 46 19.26 5.07 17.14
CA GLY A 46 19.20 4.82 15.69
C GLY A 46 19.95 3.56 15.27
N GLU A 47 20.69 2.92 16.17
CA GLU A 47 21.56 1.79 15.86
C GLU A 47 21.29 0.61 16.79
N ARG A 48 21.58 -0.61 16.34
CA ARG A 48 21.56 -1.80 17.18
C ARG A 48 22.94 -2.43 17.19
N THR A 49 23.44 -2.72 18.39
CA THR A 49 24.64 -3.53 18.55
C THR A 49 24.28 -4.98 18.28
N VAL A 50 24.95 -5.58 17.31
CA VAL A 50 24.88 -7.02 17.02
C VAL A 50 26.19 -7.63 17.51
N GLU A 51 26.16 -8.91 17.91
CA GLU A 51 27.39 -9.62 18.23
C GLU A 51 28.34 -9.56 17.03
N GLU A 52 29.51 -8.96 17.23
CA GLU A 52 30.50 -8.76 16.17
C GLU A 52 30.88 -10.11 15.56
N GLY A 53 30.73 -10.25 14.24
CA GLY A 53 30.98 -11.51 13.55
C GLY A 53 29.78 -12.47 13.54
N ALA A 54 28.58 -12.03 13.92
CA ALA A 54 27.37 -12.78 13.65
C ALA A 54 27.18 -12.99 12.13
N VAL A 55 26.57 -14.11 11.75
CA VAL A 55 26.23 -14.41 10.36
C VAL A 55 25.26 -13.36 9.84
N CYS A 56 25.57 -12.75 8.70
CA CYS A 56 24.67 -11.78 8.07
C CYS A 56 23.36 -12.47 7.66
N GLU A 57 22.24 -12.05 8.24
CA GLU A 57 20.92 -12.64 7.99
C GLU A 57 20.40 -12.38 6.57
N HIS A 58 20.95 -11.39 5.85
CA HIS A 58 20.53 -11.08 4.48
C HIS A 58 21.15 -12.01 3.43
N CYS A 59 22.32 -12.58 3.70
CA CYS A 59 23.03 -13.47 2.77
C CYS A 59 23.36 -14.83 3.38
N ASP A 60 22.83 -15.13 4.57
CA ASP A 60 23.10 -16.36 5.32
C ASP A 60 24.60 -16.69 5.46
N GLY A 61 25.44 -15.65 5.52
CA GLY A 61 26.89 -15.78 5.64
C GLY A 61 27.67 -16.01 4.36
N SER A 62 27.03 -16.04 3.19
CA SER A 62 27.74 -16.22 1.91
C SER A 62 28.58 -15.01 1.52
N GLY A 63 28.19 -13.82 1.98
CA GLY A 63 28.71 -12.54 1.49
C GLY A 63 28.15 -12.13 0.12
N THR A 64 27.33 -12.95 -0.53
CA THR A 64 26.73 -12.65 -1.83
C THR A 64 25.20 -12.75 -1.76
N LEU A 65 24.51 -11.82 -2.40
CA LEU A 65 23.07 -11.93 -2.57
C LEU A 65 22.77 -12.76 -3.82
N ASN A 66 21.76 -13.61 -3.73
CA ASN A 66 21.15 -14.23 -4.91
C ASN A 66 20.01 -13.34 -5.39
N PRO A 67 20.22 -12.50 -6.42
CA PRO A 67 19.29 -11.45 -6.75
C PRO A 67 17.97 -11.99 -7.30
N LEU A 68 16.86 -11.40 -6.84
CA LEU A 68 15.52 -11.69 -7.34
C LEU A 68 15.20 -10.85 -8.58
N ILE A 69 15.37 -11.44 -9.76
CA ILE A 69 14.96 -10.83 -11.03
C ILE A 69 13.78 -11.61 -11.61
N ILE A 70 12.64 -10.92 -11.80
CA ILE A 70 11.39 -11.53 -12.24
C ILE A 70 11.15 -11.29 -13.73
N GLN A 71 10.89 -12.36 -14.48
CA GLN A 71 10.45 -12.25 -15.87
C GLN A 71 9.00 -11.73 -15.94
N LYS A 72 8.78 -10.57 -16.57
CA LYS A 72 7.47 -9.92 -16.73
C LYS A 72 6.84 -10.14 -18.09
N SER A 73 7.65 -10.21 -19.16
CA SER A 73 7.14 -10.41 -20.52
C SER A 73 8.11 -11.23 -21.37
N ARG A 74 7.59 -11.87 -22.41
CA ARG A 74 8.35 -12.65 -23.38
C ARG A 74 7.64 -12.63 -24.73
N SER A 75 8.38 -12.35 -25.79
CA SER A 75 7.94 -12.52 -27.17
C SER A 75 9.04 -13.13 -28.02
N SER A 76 8.66 -13.89 -29.05
CA SER A 76 9.58 -14.49 -30.00
C SER A 76 9.02 -14.45 -31.41
N HIS A 77 9.88 -14.14 -32.38
CA HIS A 77 9.52 -14.00 -33.78
C HIS A 77 10.54 -14.70 -34.66
N LEU A 78 10.07 -15.51 -35.61
CA LEU A 78 10.89 -16.10 -36.68
C LEU A 78 11.18 -15.03 -37.73
N ASN A 79 12.44 -14.87 -38.12
CA ASN A 79 12.88 -13.96 -39.18
C ASN A 79 14.10 -14.56 -39.90
N ASP A 80 13.98 -14.88 -41.19
CA ASP A 80 15.08 -15.26 -42.08
C ASP A 80 16.05 -16.31 -41.51
N GLY A 81 15.55 -17.47 -41.08
CA GLY A 81 16.39 -18.54 -40.52
C GLY A 81 16.85 -18.30 -39.08
N LYS A 82 16.32 -17.26 -38.41
CA LYS A 82 16.65 -16.90 -37.03
C LYS A 82 15.38 -16.76 -36.19
N ILE A 83 15.55 -16.82 -34.88
CA ILE A 83 14.49 -16.47 -33.92
C ILE A 83 14.97 -15.26 -33.13
N SER A 84 14.25 -14.15 -33.26
CA SER A 84 14.41 -12.97 -32.41
C SER A 84 13.60 -13.16 -31.15
N VAL A 85 14.22 -13.02 -29.98
CA VAL A 85 13.57 -13.15 -28.67
C VAL A 85 13.70 -11.84 -27.92
N GLN A 86 12.59 -11.34 -27.37
CA GLN A 86 12.57 -10.20 -26.45
C GLN A 86 11.99 -10.66 -25.12
N VAL A 87 12.68 -10.31 -24.03
CA VAL A 87 12.28 -10.67 -22.67
C VAL A 87 12.35 -9.44 -21.79
N GLY A 88 11.25 -9.13 -21.11
CA GLY A 88 11.19 -8.06 -20.12
C GLY A 88 11.38 -8.63 -18.72
N TYR A 89 12.31 -8.06 -17.97
CA TYR A 89 12.60 -8.39 -16.58
C TYR A 89 12.38 -7.18 -15.65
N GLU A 90 12.02 -7.44 -14.40
CA GLU A 90 12.03 -6.45 -13.31
C GLU A 90 13.02 -6.93 -12.25
N ASN A 91 13.94 -6.05 -11.87
CA ASN A 91 14.83 -6.28 -10.74
C ASN A 91 14.15 -5.76 -9.47
N GLU A 92 13.78 -6.65 -8.55
CA GLU A 92 13.13 -6.27 -7.28
C GLU A 92 14.15 -5.93 -6.18
N GLU A 93 15.44 -6.01 -6.48
CA GLU A 93 16.50 -5.66 -5.54
C GLU A 93 16.74 -4.14 -5.48
N SER A 94 17.27 -3.68 -4.36
CA SER A 94 17.72 -2.29 -4.14
C SER A 94 19.08 -1.99 -4.78
N VAL A 95 19.72 -2.99 -5.40
CA VAL A 95 21.04 -2.89 -6.02
C VAL A 95 20.99 -3.23 -7.52
N ASN A 96 21.92 -2.66 -8.27
CA ASN A 96 22.09 -2.96 -9.68
C ASN A 96 22.74 -4.33 -9.87
N ILE A 97 22.18 -5.15 -10.76
CA ILE A 97 22.70 -6.49 -11.05
C ILE A 97 23.09 -6.59 -12.51
N PHE A 98 24.13 -7.36 -12.79
CA PHE A 98 24.46 -7.76 -14.15
C PHE A 98 24.09 -9.22 -14.36
N GLY A 99 23.73 -9.58 -15.60
CA GLY A 99 23.46 -10.97 -15.95
C GLY A 99 23.41 -11.20 -17.45
N THR A 100 23.28 -12.46 -17.82
CA THR A 100 23.10 -12.92 -19.20
C THR A 100 21.82 -13.73 -19.32
N VAL A 101 21.09 -13.48 -20.40
CA VAL A 101 19.85 -14.20 -20.71
C VAL A 101 20.16 -15.19 -21.82
N THR A 102 19.87 -16.47 -21.59
CA THR A 102 19.94 -17.52 -22.60
C THR A 102 18.53 -17.95 -22.98
N ALA A 103 18.23 -17.93 -24.27
CA ALA A 103 17.03 -18.54 -24.81
C ALA A 103 17.39 -19.83 -25.54
N ALA A 104 16.58 -20.86 -25.38
CA ALA A 104 16.70 -22.10 -26.13
C ALA A 104 15.36 -22.51 -26.74
N VAL A 105 15.40 -22.96 -27.99
CA VAL A 105 14.29 -23.61 -28.68
C VAL A 105 14.69 -25.05 -29.00
N GLU A 106 13.77 -25.99 -28.81
CA GLU A 106 13.98 -27.39 -29.14
C GLU A 106 13.14 -27.74 -30.37
N VAL A 107 13.79 -28.32 -31.39
CA VAL A 107 13.14 -28.80 -32.60
C VAL A 107 13.56 -30.26 -32.78
N GLU A 108 12.58 -31.16 -32.65
CA GLU A 108 12.76 -32.62 -32.65
C GLU A 108 13.72 -33.11 -31.57
N SER A 109 15.02 -33.20 -31.86
CA SER A 109 16.07 -33.64 -30.93
C SER A 109 17.31 -32.73 -30.98
N LYS A 110 17.15 -31.52 -31.53
CA LYS A 110 18.18 -30.49 -31.57
C LYS A 110 17.73 -29.28 -30.76
N THR A 111 18.65 -28.75 -29.96
CA THR A 111 18.45 -27.52 -29.20
C THR A 111 19.26 -26.41 -29.83
N TYR A 112 18.59 -25.31 -30.17
CA TYR A 112 19.23 -24.09 -30.66
C TYR A 112 19.20 -23.05 -29.56
N THR A 113 20.36 -22.47 -29.24
CA THR A 113 20.51 -21.50 -28.15
C THR A 113 21.00 -20.15 -28.66
N GLY A 114 20.57 -19.08 -28.00
CA GLY A 114 21.13 -17.75 -28.14
C GLY A 114 21.32 -17.13 -26.77
N THR A 115 22.44 -16.45 -26.56
CA THR A 115 22.75 -15.78 -25.29
C THR A 115 22.93 -14.29 -25.53
N SER A 116 22.33 -13.46 -24.69
CA SER A 116 22.49 -12.01 -24.73
C SER A 116 23.92 -11.62 -24.35
N SER A 117 24.32 -10.39 -24.66
CA SER A 117 25.45 -9.78 -23.97
C SER A 117 25.15 -9.64 -22.47
N ARG A 118 26.21 -9.49 -21.66
CA ARG A 118 26.07 -9.11 -20.25
C ARG A 118 25.28 -7.79 -20.16
N THR A 119 24.17 -7.82 -19.46
CA THR A 119 23.17 -6.75 -19.41
C THR A 119 23.04 -6.24 -17.98
N LEU A 120 22.89 -4.92 -17.82
CA LEU A 120 22.60 -4.28 -16.55
C LEU A 120 21.10 -4.32 -16.29
N PHE A 121 20.72 -4.76 -15.10
CA PHE A 121 19.37 -4.72 -14.55
C PHE A 121 19.38 -3.70 -13.39
N PRO A 122 18.94 -2.45 -13.63
CA PRO A 122 18.96 -1.41 -12.60
C PRO A 122 18.00 -1.73 -11.45
N ALA A 123 18.32 -1.28 -10.24
CA ALA A 123 17.52 -1.50 -9.04
C ALA A 123 16.09 -0.98 -9.19
N ASN A 124 15.08 -1.79 -8.87
CA ASN A 124 13.65 -1.45 -8.95
C ASN A 124 13.19 -0.96 -10.34
N GLU A 125 13.86 -1.38 -11.42
CA GLU A 125 13.52 -0.97 -12.79
C GLU A 125 13.24 -2.15 -13.71
N ASN A 126 12.47 -1.87 -14.77
CA ASN A 126 12.19 -2.82 -15.85
C ASN A 126 13.26 -2.74 -16.95
N THR A 127 13.82 -3.88 -17.33
CA THR A 127 14.84 -4.01 -18.38
C THR A 127 14.34 -4.92 -19.50
N GLN A 128 14.49 -4.47 -20.75
CA GLN A 128 14.21 -5.28 -21.93
C GLN A 128 15.51 -5.87 -22.49
N VAL A 129 15.54 -7.19 -22.64
CA VAL A 129 16.67 -7.93 -23.21
C VAL A 129 16.27 -8.49 -24.56
N SER A 130 17.07 -8.19 -25.59
CA SER A 130 16.89 -8.70 -26.95
C SER A 130 18.05 -9.61 -27.33
N LEU A 131 17.75 -10.79 -27.85
CA LEU A 131 18.74 -11.76 -28.30
C LEU A 131 18.25 -12.52 -29.53
N THR A 132 19.15 -13.18 -30.24
CA THR A 132 18.84 -13.90 -31.47
C THR A 132 19.41 -15.30 -31.44
N ILE A 133 18.54 -16.29 -31.66
CA ILE A 133 18.94 -17.68 -31.88
C ILE A 133 19.23 -17.82 -33.38
N SER A 134 20.46 -18.21 -33.71
CA SER A 134 20.95 -18.36 -35.09
C SER A 134 21.40 -19.80 -35.35
N GLY A 135 21.69 -20.13 -36.61
CA GLY A 135 22.21 -21.45 -36.98
C GLY A 135 21.14 -22.54 -37.09
N ILE A 136 19.87 -22.16 -37.20
CA ILE A 136 18.76 -23.08 -37.42
C ILE A 136 18.85 -23.59 -38.85
N SER A 137 18.77 -24.93 -39.05
CA SER A 137 18.76 -25.48 -40.40
C SER A 137 17.49 -25.08 -41.16
N SER A 138 17.55 -25.10 -42.49
CA SER A 138 16.39 -24.81 -43.35
C SER A 138 15.20 -25.73 -43.06
N GLU A 139 15.48 -27.00 -42.76
CA GLU A 139 14.46 -28.01 -42.45
C GLU A 139 13.78 -27.69 -41.11
N ASP A 140 14.56 -27.43 -40.06
CA ASP A 140 14.05 -27.17 -38.72
C ASP A 140 13.34 -25.81 -38.65
N TYR A 141 13.82 -24.82 -39.42
CA TYR A 141 13.14 -23.54 -39.57
C TYR A 141 11.76 -23.69 -40.20
N LYS A 142 11.64 -24.52 -41.24
CA LYS A 142 10.35 -24.80 -41.88
C LYS A 142 9.39 -25.50 -40.92
N THR A 143 9.90 -26.44 -40.12
CA THR A 143 9.12 -27.10 -39.06
C THR A 143 8.58 -26.09 -38.04
N LEU A 144 9.42 -25.13 -37.60
CA LEU A 144 9.01 -24.07 -36.68
C LEU A 144 7.96 -23.13 -37.31
N GLU A 145 8.10 -22.80 -38.59
CA GLU A 145 7.16 -21.96 -39.33
C GLU A 145 5.79 -22.64 -39.48
N GLU A 146 5.78 -23.93 -39.81
CA GLU A 146 4.55 -24.74 -39.94
C GLU A 146 3.81 -24.90 -38.62
N GLN A 147 4.53 -25.00 -37.49
CA GLN A 147 3.92 -25.14 -36.17
C GLN A 147 3.23 -23.86 -35.68
N GLN A 148 3.58 -22.68 -36.22
CA GLN A 148 3.09 -21.33 -35.85
C GLN A 148 3.35 -20.90 -34.39
N VAL A 149 3.45 -21.85 -33.45
CA VAL A 149 3.70 -21.65 -32.03
C VAL A 149 4.83 -22.58 -31.60
N PHE A 150 5.96 -22.01 -31.24
CA PHE A 150 7.09 -22.72 -30.65
C PHE A 150 7.37 -22.18 -29.24
N SER A 151 7.81 -23.06 -28.35
CA SER A 151 8.16 -22.69 -26.97
C SER A 151 9.63 -22.34 -26.89
N THR A 152 9.93 -21.16 -26.34
CA THR A 152 11.29 -20.76 -25.98
C THR A 152 11.48 -20.92 -24.47
N SER A 153 12.40 -21.79 -24.07
CA SER A 153 12.88 -21.81 -22.69
C SER A 153 13.84 -20.65 -22.47
N ILE A 154 13.70 -19.95 -21.35
CA ILE A 154 14.51 -18.79 -21.00
C ILE A 154 15.18 -19.07 -19.67
N THR A 155 16.48 -18.86 -19.60
CA THR A 155 17.29 -18.97 -18.39
C THR A 155 18.02 -17.65 -18.19
N LEU A 156 17.95 -17.11 -16.98
CA LEU A 156 18.71 -15.94 -16.56
C LEU A 156 19.83 -16.41 -15.63
N GLU A 157 21.05 -16.06 -15.97
CA GLU A 157 22.23 -16.23 -15.11
C GLU A 157 22.65 -14.83 -14.64
N THR A 158 22.70 -14.63 -13.33
CA THR A 158 23.09 -13.35 -12.71
C THR A 158 24.48 -13.45 -12.12
N ASP A 159 25.20 -12.33 -12.14
CA ASP A 159 26.45 -12.22 -11.42
C ASP A 159 26.17 -12.18 -9.92
N ASP A 160 27.05 -12.81 -9.13
CA ASP A 160 27.04 -12.66 -7.68
C ASP A 160 27.27 -11.18 -7.32
N VAL A 161 26.35 -10.61 -6.56
CA VAL A 161 26.47 -9.25 -6.05
C VAL A 161 26.94 -9.29 -4.60
N PRO A 162 28.02 -8.59 -4.23
CA PRO A 162 28.42 -8.45 -2.84
C PRO A 162 27.25 -7.93 -2.02
N CYS A 163 26.96 -8.61 -0.91
CA CYS A 163 25.84 -8.24 -0.06
C CYS A 163 26.10 -6.84 0.56
N PRO A 164 25.25 -5.84 0.28
CA PRO A 164 25.46 -4.46 0.72
C PRO A 164 25.29 -4.30 2.25
N TYR A 165 24.70 -5.30 2.91
CA TYR A 165 24.49 -5.29 4.37
C TYR A 165 25.69 -5.79 5.17
N CYS A 166 26.65 -6.43 4.51
CA CYS A 166 27.87 -6.93 5.14
C CYS A 166 29.13 -6.65 4.31
N ASP A 167 29.05 -5.75 3.34
CA ASP A 167 30.14 -5.41 2.41
C ASP A 167 30.82 -6.64 1.78
N GLY A 168 30.04 -7.67 1.49
CA GLY A 168 30.53 -8.91 0.92
C GLY A 168 31.23 -9.87 1.89
N THR A 169 31.33 -9.55 3.18
CA THR A 169 32.05 -10.38 4.17
C THR A 169 31.24 -11.58 4.65
N GLY A 170 29.92 -11.53 4.53
CA GLY A 170 29.01 -12.51 5.14
C GLY A 170 28.81 -12.31 6.64
N LEU A 171 29.45 -11.31 7.25
CA LEU A 171 29.37 -11.04 8.68
C LEU A 171 28.64 -9.72 8.93
N ALA A 172 27.69 -9.72 9.86
CA ALA A 172 27.04 -8.49 10.28
C ALA A 172 28.07 -7.54 10.93
N PRO A 173 28.04 -6.23 10.64
CA PRO A 173 28.87 -5.28 11.35
C PRO A 173 28.46 -5.23 12.83
N ALA A 174 29.38 -4.84 13.71
CA ALA A 174 29.13 -4.72 15.15
C ALA A 174 27.96 -3.77 15.48
N THR A 175 27.69 -2.83 14.56
CA THR A 175 26.62 -1.86 14.65
C THR A 175 25.86 -1.81 13.33
N ILE A 176 24.55 -2.01 13.37
CA ILE A 176 23.66 -1.84 12.20
C ILE A 176 22.69 -0.70 12.45
N GLU A 177 22.27 -0.01 11.40
CA GLU A 177 21.14 0.92 11.45
C GLU A 177 19.87 0.16 11.87
N CYS A 178 19.09 0.75 12.78
CA CYS A 178 17.87 0.14 13.27
C CYS A 178 16.79 0.16 12.17
N PRO A 179 16.32 -1.00 11.67
CA PRO A 179 15.37 -1.07 10.56
C PRO A 179 13.95 -0.61 10.95
N HIS A 180 13.70 -0.36 12.24
CA HIS A 180 12.41 0.12 12.73
C HIS A 180 12.28 1.65 12.70
N CYS A 181 13.41 2.38 12.64
CA CYS A 181 13.43 3.83 12.61
C CYS A 181 14.33 4.38 11.49
N ASP A 182 14.79 3.53 10.57
CA ASP A 182 15.69 3.89 9.47
C ASP A 182 16.89 4.72 9.93
N GLY A 183 17.54 4.29 11.01
CA GLY A 183 18.72 4.98 11.55
C GLY A 183 18.44 6.27 12.34
N THR A 184 17.22 6.80 12.34
CA THR A 184 16.93 8.10 12.95
C THR A 184 16.93 8.08 14.49
N GLY A 185 16.65 6.92 15.09
CA GLY A 185 16.44 6.77 16.52
C GLY A 185 15.01 7.08 16.98
N TYR A 186 14.15 7.60 16.09
CA TYR A 186 12.80 8.01 16.43
C TYR A 186 11.77 7.37 15.49
N ILE A 187 10.56 7.17 15.98
CA ILE A 187 9.43 6.72 15.17
C ILE A 187 8.26 7.67 15.36
N GLU A 188 7.41 7.79 14.35
CA GLU A 188 6.18 8.56 14.46
C GLU A 188 5.34 8.05 15.65
N CYS A 189 4.87 8.97 16.48
CA CYS A 189 4.06 8.63 17.64
C CYS A 189 2.73 8.02 17.14
N PRO A 190 2.44 6.74 17.46
CA PRO A 190 1.27 6.05 16.93
C PRO A 190 -0.06 6.63 17.44
N ASP A 191 -0.03 7.37 18.56
CA ASP A 191 -1.24 7.91 19.18
C ASP A 191 -1.69 9.22 18.54
N CYS A 192 -0.77 10.00 17.98
CA CYS A 192 -1.07 11.26 17.29
C CYS A 192 -0.70 11.26 15.80
N GLY A 193 -0.17 10.16 15.27
CA GLY A 193 0.21 10.01 13.87
C GLY A 193 1.22 11.09 13.42
N GLY A 194 2.21 11.40 14.26
CA GLY A 194 3.22 12.43 13.94
C GLY A 194 2.81 13.87 14.26
N THR A 195 1.57 14.14 14.66
CA THR A 195 1.07 15.53 14.77
C THR A 195 1.43 16.24 16.08
N GLY A 196 1.80 15.49 17.13
CA GLY A 196 2.07 16.03 18.46
C GLY A 196 0.83 16.45 19.25
N VAL A 197 -0.38 16.34 18.70
CA VAL A 197 -1.63 16.77 19.36
C VAL A 197 -2.58 15.61 19.59
N GLU A 198 -3.18 15.56 20.78
CA GLU A 198 -4.17 14.55 21.15
C GLU A 198 -5.50 14.85 20.44
N GLY A 199 -6.06 13.88 19.73
CA GLY A 199 -7.30 14.07 18.98
C GLY A 199 -7.16 14.95 17.73
N GLY A 200 -5.96 15.02 17.14
CA GLY A 200 -5.74 15.58 15.83
C GLY A 200 -6.41 14.77 14.72
N GLU A 201 -7.75 14.74 14.68
CA GLU A 201 -8.43 14.74 13.39
C GLU A 201 -7.82 15.93 12.64
N GLN A 202 -7.15 15.65 11.52
CA GLN A 202 -6.77 16.69 10.59
C GLN A 202 -8.07 17.42 10.24
N ASN A 203 -8.26 18.59 10.84
CA ASN A 203 -9.35 19.50 10.49
C ASN A 203 -9.08 19.89 9.04
N GLU A 204 -9.55 19.07 8.09
CA GLU A 204 -9.82 19.54 6.75
C GLU A 204 -10.68 20.78 6.93
N ALA A 205 -10.21 21.88 6.34
CA ALA A 205 -10.89 23.15 6.34
C ALA A 205 -12.39 22.91 6.17
N LEU A 206 -13.17 23.46 7.09
CA LEU A 206 -14.63 23.47 7.04
C LEU A 206 -15.03 24.05 5.67
N ASP A 207 -15.25 23.19 4.68
CA ASP A 207 -15.87 23.54 3.42
C ASP A 207 -17.35 23.70 3.73
N ILE A 208 -17.74 24.94 4.07
CA ILE A 208 -19.12 25.36 4.35
C ILE A 208 -19.89 25.42 3.02
N GLY A 209 -19.94 24.28 2.32
CA GLY A 209 -20.44 24.12 0.97
C GLY A 209 -21.20 22.82 0.78
N GLY A 210 -21.91 22.30 1.80
CA GLY A 210 -22.65 21.06 1.62
C GLY A 210 -23.56 20.68 2.79
N THR A 211 -24.83 21.03 2.67
CA THR A 211 -25.95 20.65 3.54
C THR A 211 -25.99 19.16 3.93
N THR A 212 -26.27 18.83 5.20
CA THR A 212 -27.41 17.98 5.65
C THR A 212 -27.27 17.54 7.12
N TYR A 213 -27.66 18.40 8.05
CA TYR A 213 -28.32 17.94 9.27
C TYR A 213 -29.62 18.74 9.43
N GLY A 214 -30.73 18.00 9.31
CA GLY A 214 -32.06 18.54 9.49
C GLY A 214 -32.29 18.94 10.95
N LEU A 215 -32.42 20.24 11.18
CA LEU A 215 -33.36 20.76 12.15
C LEU A 215 -34.62 21.14 11.37
N VAL A 216 -35.66 20.31 11.47
CA VAL A 216 -37.01 20.72 11.10
C VAL A 216 -37.48 21.65 12.21
N ALA A 217 -37.37 22.95 12.00
CA ALA A 217 -38.06 23.95 12.82
C ALA A 217 -39.56 23.85 12.52
N VAL A 218 -40.33 23.41 13.52
CA VAL A 218 -41.79 23.39 13.49
C VAL A 218 -42.32 24.82 13.36
N ALA A 219 -43.29 24.99 12.46
CA ALA A 219 -43.99 26.24 12.25
C ALA A 219 -44.65 26.74 13.54
N VAL A 220 -44.22 27.91 14.02
CA VAL A 220 -44.97 28.68 15.01
C VAL A 220 -46.06 29.45 14.28
N VAL A 221 -47.20 28.81 14.07
CA VAL A 221 -48.46 29.54 13.86
C VAL A 221 -49.19 29.54 15.19
N ALA A 222 -49.20 30.72 15.83
CA ALA A 222 -50.07 31.13 16.91
C ALA A 222 -50.35 30.09 18.03
N GLY A 223 -49.54 30.12 19.09
CA GLY A 223 -50.11 30.11 20.44
C GLY A 223 -50.04 28.85 21.31
N VAL A 224 -49.42 27.74 20.90
CA VAL A 224 -49.22 26.60 21.83
C VAL A 224 -47.82 26.00 21.69
N ALA A 225 -47.00 26.21 22.72
CA ALA A 225 -45.69 25.60 22.86
C ALA A 225 -45.84 24.11 23.22
N ILE A 226 -45.55 23.22 22.27
CA ILE A 226 -45.26 21.81 22.55
C ILE A 226 -43.85 21.54 22.03
N THR A 227 -42.85 21.64 22.91
CA THR A 227 -41.50 21.14 22.63
C THR A 227 -41.50 19.63 22.81
N ALA A 228 -41.83 18.89 21.75
CA ALA A 228 -41.59 17.45 21.70
C ALA A 228 -40.11 17.22 21.35
N PHE A 229 -39.27 16.95 22.34
CA PHE A 229 -37.91 16.44 22.13
C PHE A 229 -38.02 15.00 21.63
N VAL A 230 -37.88 14.78 20.33
CA VAL A 230 -37.77 13.42 19.77
C VAL A 230 -36.34 12.94 19.98
N VAL A 231 -36.12 12.16 21.04
CA VAL A 231 -34.89 11.39 21.22
C VAL A 231 -34.91 10.26 20.17
N VAL A 232 -34.29 10.52 19.01
CA VAL A 232 -34.08 9.49 18.00
C VAL A 232 -33.01 8.53 18.53
N LYS A 233 -33.47 7.42 19.12
CA LYS A 233 -32.62 6.30 19.52
C LYS A 233 -31.90 5.77 18.28
N LYS A 234 -30.60 6.01 18.17
CA LYS A 234 -29.73 5.57 17.07
C LYS A 234 -29.77 4.03 17.04
N ARG A 235 -30.60 3.44 16.18
CA ARG A 235 -30.60 1.97 15.95
C ARG A 235 -29.20 1.57 15.50
N GLY A 236 -28.62 0.57 16.16
CA GLY A 236 -27.37 -0.05 15.70
C GLY A 236 -27.58 -0.65 14.31
N VAL A 237 -26.63 -0.43 13.42
CA VAL A 237 -26.62 -1.02 12.08
C VAL A 237 -26.27 -2.51 12.22
N LYS A 238 -27.06 -3.39 11.59
CA LYS A 238 -26.77 -4.83 11.55
C LYS A 238 -26.08 -5.20 10.24
N GLU A 239 -25.22 -6.21 10.30
CA GLU A 239 -24.52 -6.74 9.13
C GLU A 239 -25.48 -7.20 8.02
N GLU A 240 -26.61 -7.83 8.39
CA GLU A 240 -27.64 -8.28 7.46
C GLU A 240 -28.27 -7.13 6.63
N ASP A 241 -28.37 -5.94 7.23
CA ASP A 241 -28.90 -4.75 6.54
C ASP A 241 -27.87 -4.24 5.52
N LEU A 242 -26.58 -4.31 5.87
CA LEU A 242 -25.48 -3.92 4.98
C LEU A 242 -25.30 -4.90 3.81
N LYS A 243 -25.59 -6.20 4.00
CA LYS A 243 -25.58 -7.18 2.90
C LYS A 243 -26.66 -6.92 1.84
N LYS A 244 -27.77 -6.29 2.24
CA LYS A 244 -28.90 -5.97 1.34
C LYS A 244 -28.79 -4.59 0.71
N MET A 245 -27.83 -3.78 1.16
CA MET A 245 -27.61 -2.42 0.67
C MET A 245 -27.10 -2.46 -0.78
N PRO A 246 -27.50 -1.51 -1.64
CA PRO A 246 -26.90 -1.38 -2.98
C PRO A 246 -25.37 -1.25 -2.89
N PRO A 247 -24.59 -1.83 -3.81
CA PRO A 247 -23.13 -1.84 -3.71
C PRO A 247 -22.49 -0.45 -3.55
N SER A 248 -23.00 0.55 -4.27
CA SER A 248 -22.52 1.94 -4.16
C SER A 248 -22.82 2.56 -2.79
N GLU A 249 -23.99 2.28 -2.22
CA GLU A 249 -24.35 2.74 -0.88
C GLU A 249 -23.50 2.04 0.18
N PHE A 250 -23.24 0.74 0.02
CA PHE A 250 -22.37 -0.02 0.92
C PHE A 250 -20.93 0.49 0.89
N GLN A 251 -20.38 0.73 -0.29
CA GLN A 251 -19.06 1.34 -0.45
C GLN A 251 -18.99 2.70 0.26
N ASN A 252 -19.97 3.57 0.04
CA ASN A 252 -20.03 4.88 0.70
C ASN A 252 -20.18 4.74 2.22
N TRP A 253 -20.94 3.75 2.69
CA TRP A 253 -21.07 3.46 4.12
C TRP A 253 -19.72 3.05 4.73
N VAL A 254 -18.97 2.16 4.07
CA VAL A 254 -17.64 1.72 4.52
C VAL A 254 -16.66 2.89 4.51
N LEU A 255 -16.58 3.66 3.43
CA LEU A 255 -15.68 4.82 3.34
C LEU A 255 -16.00 5.83 4.42
N LYS A 256 -17.27 6.20 4.59
CA LYS A 256 -17.70 7.07 5.68
C LYS A 256 -17.37 6.51 7.07
N ARG A 257 -17.34 5.19 7.22
CA ARG A 257 -17.04 4.53 8.49
C ARG A 257 -15.55 4.53 8.82
N MET A 258 -14.70 4.63 7.81
CA MET A 258 -13.25 4.72 7.89
C MET A 258 -12.72 6.14 7.68
N ASP A 259 -13.62 7.13 7.72
CA ASP A 259 -13.34 8.54 7.39
C ASP A 259 -12.65 8.73 6.03
N GLY A 260 -12.87 7.80 5.10
CA GLY A 260 -12.27 7.79 3.78
C GLY A 260 -13.05 8.55 2.71
N LYS A 261 -12.39 8.77 1.58
CA LYS A 261 -12.95 9.39 0.37
C LYS A 261 -12.97 8.42 -0.80
N SER A 262 -13.97 8.57 -1.68
CA SER A 262 -14.08 7.74 -2.89
C SER A 262 -12.91 8.00 -3.83
N ALA A 263 -12.43 6.94 -4.46
CA ALA A 263 -11.31 7.03 -5.38
C ALA A 263 -11.73 7.61 -6.75
N SER A 264 -10.75 8.00 -7.56
CA SER A 264 -11.00 8.44 -8.93
C SER A 264 -11.48 7.26 -9.79
N GLN A 265 -12.16 7.53 -10.92
CA GLN A 265 -12.64 6.44 -11.80
C GLN A 265 -11.49 5.55 -12.33
N SER A 266 -10.28 6.09 -12.50
CA SER A 266 -9.12 5.31 -12.91
C SER A 266 -8.64 4.35 -11.81
N ASP A 267 -8.70 4.77 -10.55
CA ASP A 267 -8.39 3.94 -9.37
C ASP A 267 -9.40 2.81 -9.18
N VAL A 268 -10.69 3.13 -9.31
CA VAL A 268 -11.77 2.13 -9.22
C VAL A 268 -11.58 1.02 -10.24
N ARG A 269 -11.19 1.35 -11.48
CA ARG A 269 -10.87 0.35 -12.51
C ARG A 269 -9.69 -0.56 -12.14
N MET A 270 -8.80 -0.12 -11.26
CA MET A 270 -7.69 -0.92 -10.76
C MET A 270 -8.04 -1.73 -9.51
N GLY A 271 -9.22 -1.51 -8.93
CA GLY A 271 -9.66 -2.18 -7.70
C GLY A 271 -9.35 -1.41 -6.41
N ILE A 272 -9.15 -0.09 -6.49
CA ILE A 272 -9.09 0.82 -5.34
C ILE A 272 -10.42 1.58 -5.27
N ASP A 273 -11.21 1.32 -4.25
CA ASP A 273 -12.58 1.85 -4.10
C ASP A 273 -12.59 3.21 -3.38
N GLY A 274 -11.57 3.47 -2.57
CA GLY A 274 -11.35 4.74 -1.89
C GLY A 274 -9.99 4.85 -1.25
N TYR A 275 -9.82 5.89 -0.44
CA TYR A 275 -8.62 6.14 0.34
C TYR A 275 -9.01 6.56 1.75
N THR A 276 -8.25 6.13 2.75
CA THR A 276 -8.34 6.68 4.11
C THR A 276 -7.92 8.16 4.12
N LEU A 277 -8.13 8.85 5.25
CA LEU A 277 -7.62 10.22 5.44
C LEU A 277 -6.11 10.30 5.20
N GLY A 278 -5.35 9.31 5.69
CA GLY A 278 -3.91 9.20 5.49
C GLY A 278 -3.47 8.83 4.06
N GLY A 279 -4.40 8.81 3.10
CA GLY A 279 -4.11 8.50 1.70
C GLY A 279 -3.83 7.01 1.44
N GLN A 280 -4.11 6.13 2.39
CA GLN A 280 -3.92 4.69 2.19
C GLN A 280 -5.06 4.14 1.32
N PRO A 281 -4.77 3.39 0.25
CA PRO A 281 -5.80 2.80 -0.60
C PRO A 281 -6.68 1.83 0.20
N VAL A 282 -7.97 1.84 -0.13
CA VAL A 282 -8.97 0.95 0.44
C VAL A 282 -9.67 0.19 -0.69
N SER A 283 -9.75 -1.14 -0.60
CA SER A 283 -10.63 -1.94 -1.45
C SER A 283 -11.77 -2.53 -0.63
N ILE A 284 -12.98 -2.50 -1.17
CA ILE A 284 -14.21 -2.82 -0.48
C ILE A 284 -14.94 -3.93 -1.24
N ARG A 285 -15.22 -5.03 -0.55
CA ARG A 285 -15.88 -6.21 -1.12
C ARG A 285 -17.15 -6.50 -0.33
N GLN A 286 -18.30 -6.38 -1.00
CA GLN A 286 -19.60 -6.70 -0.43
C GLN A 286 -19.90 -8.21 -0.50
N GLU A 287 -18.95 -9.05 -0.08
CA GLU A 287 -19.05 -10.51 -0.14
C GLU A 287 -18.40 -11.19 1.07
N ASP A 288 -18.75 -12.46 1.27
CA ASP A 288 -18.17 -13.35 2.27
C ASP A 288 -17.05 -14.20 1.66
N GLY A 289 -16.11 -14.64 2.50
CA GLY A 289 -15.07 -15.58 2.10
C GLY A 289 -14.11 -15.04 1.04
N VAL A 290 -13.77 -13.76 1.10
CA VAL A 290 -12.80 -13.13 0.20
C VAL A 290 -11.48 -13.91 0.27
N GLY A 291 -11.01 -14.40 -0.88
CA GLY A 291 -9.85 -15.27 -1.00
C GLY A 291 -8.60 -14.58 -1.51
N ARG A 292 -7.57 -15.38 -1.83
CA ARG A 292 -6.24 -14.91 -2.25
C ARG A 292 -6.26 -14.03 -3.50
N GLU A 293 -7.10 -14.36 -4.49
CA GLU A 293 -7.14 -13.65 -5.78
C GLU A 293 -7.44 -12.15 -5.61
N VAL A 294 -8.37 -11.81 -4.72
CA VAL A 294 -8.75 -10.42 -4.45
C VAL A 294 -7.60 -9.65 -3.80
N ILE A 295 -6.88 -10.30 -2.88
CA ILE A 295 -5.71 -9.72 -2.22
C ILE A 295 -4.58 -9.46 -3.22
N GLU A 296 -4.28 -10.42 -4.09
CA GLU A 296 -3.24 -10.25 -5.11
C GLU A 296 -3.59 -9.13 -6.10
N LYS A 297 -4.86 -9.01 -6.51
CA LYS A 297 -5.33 -7.89 -7.34
C LYS A 297 -5.18 -6.54 -6.64
N PHE A 298 -5.55 -6.47 -5.36
CA PHE A 298 -5.43 -5.24 -4.59
C PHE A 298 -3.97 -4.84 -4.35
N ALA A 299 -3.10 -5.78 -4.01
CA ALA A 299 -1.66 -5.59 -3.91
C ALA A 299 -1.06 -5.04 -5.23
N ALA A 300 -1.43 -5.61 -6.37
CA ALA A 300 -1.00 -5.10 -7.67
C ALA A 300 -1.48 -3.67 -7.94
N ALA A 301 -2.70 -3.32 -7.50
CA ALA A 301 -3.23 -1.96 -7.60
C ALA A 301 -2.44 -0.97 -6.73
N MET A 302 -2.07 -1.39 -5.51
CA MET A 302 -1.24 -0.61 -4.60
C MET A 302 0.15 -0.34 -5.17
N GLY A 303 0.79 -1.35 -5.76
CA GLY A 303 2.08 -1.19 -6.43
C GLY A 303 2.05 -0.12 -7.53
N ARG A 304 0.96 -0.06 -8.32
CA ARG A 304 0.78 0.99 -9.35
C ARG A 304 0.61 2.40 -8.77
N ARG A 305 0.24 2.51 -7.51
CA ARG A 305 0.10 3.78 -6.77
C ARG A 305 1.25 4.04 -5.81
N ASN A 306 2.29 3.22 -5.86
CA ASN A 306 3.45 3.28 -4.96
C ASN A 306 3.05 3.31 -3.47
N ALA A 307 1.95 2.61 -3.12
CA ALA A 307 1.45 2.53 -1.76
C ALA A 307 2.03 1.30 -1.07
N LYS A 308 2.65 1.49 0.10
CA LYS A 308 3.19 0.40 0.93
C LYS A 308 2.14 -0.24 1.84
N ASN A 309 1.10 0.52 2.22
CA ASN A 309 0.06 0.07 3.15
C ASN A 309 -1.32 0.22 2.52
N GLY A 310 -2.25 -0.67 2.83
CA GLY A 310 -3.63 -0.58 2.35
C GLY A 310 -4.60 -1.45 3.13
N THR A 311 -5.89 -1.11 3.08
CA THR A 311 -6.93 -1.82 3.83
C THR A 311 -7.91 -2.49 2.87
N LEU A 312 -8.12 -3.79 3.06
CA LEU A 312 -9.15 -4.56 2.36
C LEU A 312 -10.32 -4.80 3.32
N VAL A 313 -11.52 -4.35 2.94
CA VAL A 313 -12.75 -4.51 3.73
C VAL A 313 -13.65 -5.56 3.11
N ALA A 314 -14.13 -6.52 3.90
CA ALA A 314 -15.07 -7.56 3.45
C ALA A 314 -16.03 -7.99 4.56
N PHE A 315 -17.07 -8.79 4.27
CA PHE A 315 -17.86 -9.40 5.36
C PHE A 315 -17.08 -10.50 6.07
N SER A 316 -16.30 -11.29 5.32
CA SER A 316 -15.40 -12.31 5.87
C SER A 316 -14.28 -12.65 4.89
N PHE A 317 -13.20 -13.25 5.41
CA PHE A 317 -12.04 -13.68 4.65
C PHE A 317 -11.91 -15.21 4.68
N GLY A 318 -11.59 -15.81 3.54
CA GLY A 318 -11.31 -17.24 3.43
C GLY A 318 -9.96 -17.63 4.06
N ALA A 319 -9.74 -18.92 4.29
CA ALA A 319 -8.47 -19.40 4.86
C ALA A 319 -7.26 -19.12 3.96
N ASP A 320 -7.45 -18.99 2.65
CA ASP A 320 -6.43 -18.67 1.68
C ASP A 320 -6.09 -17.17 1.61
N ALA A 321 -6.96 -16.29 2.10
CA ALA A 321 -6.67 -14.85 2.19
C ALA A 321 -5.46 -14.55 3.09
N ILE A 322 -5.30 -15.28 4.19
CA ILE A 322 -4.13 -15.14 5.07
C ILE A 322 -2.83 -15.40 4.29
N ARG A 323 -2.81 -16.42 3.43
CA ARG A 323 -1.65 -16.72 2.57
C ARG A 323 -1.41 -15.62 1.54
N GLY A 324 -2.48 -15.06 0.98
CA GLY A 324 -2.41 -13.90 0.09
C GLY A 324 -1.76 -12.69 0.78
N ARG A 325 -2.20 -12.37 2.00
CA ARG A 325 -1.64 -11.26 2.80
C ARG A 325 -0.17 -11.47 3.12
N VAL A 326 0.20 -12.66 3.63
CA VAL A 326 1.61 -12.98 3.96
C VAL A 326 2.48 -12.88 2.71
N ARG A 327 2.00 -13.39 1.57
CA ARG A 327 2.71 -13.25 0.30
C ARG A 327 2.86 -11.80 -0.13
N ALA A 328 1.80 -10.98 0.00
CA ALA A 328 1.87 -9.57 -0.36
C ALA A 328 2.93 -8.82 0.46
N LYS A 329 3.06 -9.14 1.75
CA LYS A 329 4.08 -8.58 2.63
C LYS A 329 5.48 -9.08 2.31
N MET A 330 5.66 -10.40 2.18
CA MET A 330 6.99 -11.01 2.00
C MET A 330 7.54 -10.83 0.58
N SER A 331 6.69 -10.91 -0.44
CA SER A 331 7.11 -10.85 -1.85
C SER A 331 7.09 -9.44 -2.42
N TYR A 332 6.19 -8.57 -1.95
CA TYR A 332 6.00 -7.24 -2.56
C TYR A 332 6.20 -6.08 -1.57
N GLY A 333 6.51 -6.37 -0.31
CA GLY A 333 6.68 -5.34 0.73
C GLY A 333 5.39 -4.58 1.07
N PHE A 334 4.21 -5.10 0.70
CA PHE A 334 2.93 -4.45 1.00
C PHE A 334 2.35 -4.93 2.33
N ASP A 335 2.08 -4.00 3.25
CA ASP A 335 1.34 -4.30 4.47
C ASP A 335 -0.17 -4.13 4.22
N LEU A 336 -0.89 -5.24 4.24
CA LEU A 336 -2.32 -5.28 3.97
C LEU A 336 -3.08 -5.56 5.26
N GLU A 337 -3.91 -4.60 5.67
CA GLU A 337 -4.87 -4.80 6.72
C GLU A 337 -6.16 -5.43 6.16
N MET A 338 -6.63 -6.51 6.77
CA MET A 338 -7.89 -7.15 6.41
C MET A 338 -8.91 -6.84 7.50
N VAL A 339 -9.92 -6.02 7.18
CA VAL A 339 -10.93 -5.56 8.13
C VAL A 339 -12.29 -6.12 7.74
N THR A 340 -12.99 -6.71 8.69
CA THR A 340 -14.35 -7.20 8.50
C THR A 340 -15.37 -6.09 8.73
N VAL A 341 -16.51 -6.15 8.05
CA VAL A 341 -17.64 -5.24 8.30
C VAL A 341 -18.09 -5.31 9.76
N ARG A 342 -18.02 -6.48 10.37
CA ARG A 342 -18.32 -6.66 11.79
C ARG A 342 -17.39 -5.83 12.68
N GLU A 343 -16.08 -5.86 12.43
CA GLU A 343 -15.11 -5.03 13.16
C GLU A 343 -15.40 -3.53 12.97
N LEU A 344 -15.81 -3.10 11.78
CA LEU A 344 -16.21 -1.71 11.53
C LEU A 344 -17.47 -1.29 12.31
N ILE A 345 -18.43 -2.20 12.49
CA ILE A 345 -19.63 -1.95 13.31
C ILE A 345 -19.24 -1.85 14.79
N GLU A 346 -18.40 -2.79 15.26
CA GLU A 346 -18.02 -2.92 16.67
C GLU A 346 -17.07 -1.80 17.14
N SER A 347 -16.17 -1.32 16.28
CA SER A 347 -15.22 -0.24 16.60
C SER A 347 -15.91 1.07 16.99
N ARG A 348 -17.21 1.23 16.69
CA ARG A 348 -18.00 2.40 17.08
C ARG A 348 -18.39 2.42 18.55
N ASN A 349 -18.41 1.25 19.17
CA ASN A 349 -18.94 1.03 20.51
C ASN A 349 -17.85 0.88 21.57
N ARG A 350 -16.57 0.95 21.19
CA ARG A 350 -15.49 1.13 22.14
C ARG A 350 -15.41 2.63 22.48
N PRO A 351 -15.69 3.04 23.72
CA PRO A 351 -15.20 4.34 24.17
C PRO A 351 -13.67 4.30 24.03
N LEU A 352 -13.10 5.33 23.41
CA LEU A 352 -11.65 5.56 23.38
C LEU A 352 -11.13 5.71 24.81
#